data_AF-A0A2V9K261-F1
#
_entry.id   AF-A0A2V9K261-F1
#
_cell.length_a   1.000
_cell.length_b   1.000
_cell.length_c   1.000
_cell.angle_alpha   90.00
_cell.angle_beta   90.00
_cell.angle_gamma   90.00
#
_symmetry.space_group_name_H-M   'P 1'
#
loop_
_entity.id
_entity.type
_entity.pdbx_description
1 polymer ?
#
loop_
_entity_poly.entity_id
_entity_poly.type
_entity_poly.pdbx_seq_one_letter_code
_entity_poly.pdbx_strand_id
1 'polypeptide(L)'
;MVLILAGPLGTFLRAAGDGSPNVPRFETDLLPILQANCLMCHGERVQQAGLDLRTRDSLLRGGRSGPAIQPGSPQRSLLLEKVTRGAMPPVEKKLTDREIERIRRWIEAGAPAVSAEAAAAAKPPNVAAVTEPEVLVSILNVKCLGCHGRRRQEAGLDLRTRESILKGGKSGPAMVLGDPDRSLMIQRIAAGEMPPAKLVSEAKVIAVTGSELETLRGWIAAGAPGGPEPSPAADSLVRAEERRFWSFQPPRRPPVHEIREKGRLRTPIDAFLLEKLQGKGLSFAPEADRLALLRRAYLDLIGVPPGPEEIEAYLADRSPGAYERVIDQLLASPHYGERWGRFWLDAAGYSDSAGKVAQDVVRPFAYRYRDYVIRAFNDDKPYDRFLLEQIAGDELFDYRAAKEPTPERLDKLIATGFLRTAPDGLTQFVHDRLDVLADQVEVLSSAVMGITVACARCHDHKYDPIPQRDYYRFSAIFRAAYDPYDWIEPAQRQLELAPESERRAAELHNAKVRQEVQRWENALREAALPFRKQLLSQKLSALPEGVREDVRQALETPPEQCTPAQSYLREKFRPWAETTPAELAQRFPDFKLQSDEFQRKIDAA
;
A
#
# COMPACT_ATOMS: atom_id res chain seq x y z
N MET A 1 4.54 59.81 75.69
CA MET A 1 3.29 60.22 76.35
C MET A 1 2.36 59.02 76.30
N VAL A 2 2.11 58.43 77.46
CA VAL A 2 1.20 57.31 77.71
C VAL A 2 -0.23 57.79 77.49
N LEU A 3 -1.07 57.01 76.82
CA LEU A 3 -2.47 56.81 77.24
C LEU A 3 -3.08 55.59 76.56
N ILE A 4 -3.29 54.58 77.40
CA ILE A 4 -4.16 53.42 77.25
C ILE A 4 -5.59 53.89 77.54
N LEU A 5 -6.57 53.41 76.79
CA LEU A 5 -7.94 53.21 77.30
C LEU A 5 -8.61 52.05 76.57
N ALA A 6 -9.29 51.23 77.36
CA ALA A 6 -9.71 49.86 77.07
C ALA A 6 -11.22 49.73 76.86
N GLY A 7 -11.63 48.60 76.27
CA GLY A 7 -12.92 47.93 76.49
C GLY A 7 -13.67 47.55 75.20
N PRO A 8 -14.57 46.55 75.23
CA PRO A 8 -14.51 45.26 75.92
C PRO A 8 -14.76 44.07 74.96
N LEU A 9 -14.58 42.85 75.49
CA LEU A 9 -14.84 41.56 74.83
C LEU A 9 -16.28 41.44 74.31
N GLY A 10 -16.42 41.09 73.03
CA GLY A 10 -17.65 40.58 72.41
C GLY A 10 -17.44 39.14 71.95
N THR A 11 -18.09 38.20 72.64
CA THR A 11 -18.17 36.80 72.24
C THR A 11 -19.12 36.67 71.05
N PHE A 12 -18.60 36.39 69.86
CA PHE A 12 -19.43 35.96 68.71
C PHE A 12 -19.13 34.50 68.39
N LEU A 13 -20.20 33.70 68.41
CA LEU A 13 -20.29 32.31 67.98
C LEU A 13 -19.54 32.10 66.65
N ARG A 14 -18.56 31.19 66.66
CA ARG A 14 -17.97 30.64 65.45
C ARG A 14 -18.96 29.63 64.89
N ALA A 15 -19.66 30.00 63.82
CA ALA A 15 -20.44 29.07 63.02
C ALA A 15 -19.52 27.92 62.55
N ALA A 16 -19.98 26.70 62.79
CA ALA A 16 -19.36 25.48 62.28
C ALA A 16 -19.41 25.50 60.74
N GLY A 17 -18.25 25.54 60.10
CA GLY A 17 -18.09 25.21 58.69
C GLY A 17 -18.15 23.70 58.51
N ASP A 18 -18.92 23.26 57.54
CA ASP A 18 -19.30 21.90 57.21
C ASP A 18 -18.11 21.02 56.78
N GLY A 19 -18.02 19.82 57.37
CA GLY A 19 -17.03 18.81 57.05
C GLY A 19 -17.39 17.99 55.80
N SER A 20 -17.49 18.65 54.65
CA SER A 20 -17.58 17.96 53.35
C SER A 20 -16.16 17.64 52.84
N PRO A 21 -15.80 16.38 52.48
CA PRO A 21 -14.48 16.11 51.90
C PRO A 21 -14.33 16.88 50.58
N ASN A 22 -13.39 17.81 50.53
CA ASN A 22 -13.16 18.67 49.38
C ASN A 22 -12.78 17.83 48.15
N VAL A 23 -13.71 17.70 47.20
CA VAL A 23 -13.53 16.94 45.95
C VAL A 23 -12.55 17.71 45.05
N PRO A 24 -11.43 17.10 44.62
CA PRO A 24 -10.46 17.76 43.75
C PRO A 24 -11.13 18.26 42.45
N ARG A 25 -10.66 19.36 41.86
CA ARG A 25 -11.16 19.88 40.57
C ARG A 25 -10.06 19.91 39.50
N PHE A 26 -10.46 19.88 38.23
CA PHE A 26 -9.51 19.80 37.12
C PHE A 26 -8.50 20.96 37.13
N GLU A 27 -8.98 22.20 37.06
CA GLU A 27 -8.13 23.38 36.88
C GLU A 27 -7.27 23.69 38.10
N THR A 28 -7.78 23.45 39.32
CA THR A 28 -7.09 23.81 40.57
C THR A 28 -6.22 22.70 41.13
N ASP A 29 -6.63 21.44 40.99
CA ASP A 29 -5.99 20.33 41.68
C ASP A 29 -5.23 19.39 40.75
N LEU A 30 -5.57 19.37 39.46
CA LEU A 30 -5.05 18.37 38.53
C LEU A 30 -4.20 18.93 37.41
N LEU A 31 -4.62 20.04 36.82
CA LEU A 31 -3.86 20.74 35.82
C LEU A 31 -2.44 21.11 36.31
N PRO A 32 -2.21 21.54 37.58
CA PRO A 32 -0.85 21.77 38.08
C PRO A 32 0.03 20.51 38.06
N ILE A 33 -0.54 19.34 38.38
CA ILE A 33 0.17 18.06 38.36
C ILE A 33 0.55 17.70 36.91
N LEU A 34 -0.37 17.88 35.97
CA LEU A 34 -0.15 17.60 34.55
C LEU A 34 0.83 18.58 33.92
N GLN A 35 0.77 19.86 34.28
CA GLN A 35 1.70 20.91 33.86
C GLN A 35 3.13 20.59 34.29
N ALA A 36 3.32 20.17 35.54
CA ALA A 36 4.64 19.88 36.08
C ALA A 36 5.26 18.60 35.48
N ASN A 37 4.44 17.60 35.11
CA ASN A 37 4.94 16.26 34.84
C ASN A 37 4.66 15.72 33.43
N CYS A 38 3.71 16.30 32.67
CA CYS A 38 3.17 15.65 31.47
C CYS A 38 3.10 16.55 30.22
N LEU A 39 2.90 17.86 30.37
CA LEU A 39 2.65 18.75 29.23
C LEU A 39 3.85 18.99 28.30
N MET A 40 5.06 18.61 28.71
CA MET A 40 6.24 18.65 27.83
C MET A 40 6.06 17.77 26.59
N CYS A 41 5.41 16.60 26.75
CA CYS A 41 5.20 15.63 25.68
C CYS A 41 3.72 15.48 25.27
N HIS A 42 2.79 15.92 26.11
CA HIS A 42 1.33 15.80 25.90
C HIS A 42 0.62 17.15 26.08
N GLY A 43 1.16 18.20 25.47
CA GLY A 43 0.67 19.57 25.54
C GLY A 43 0.43 20.18 24.16
N GLU A 44 0.54 21.51 24.06
CA GLU A 44 0.24 22.24 22.81
C GLU A 44 1.18 21.90 21.66
N ARG A 45 2.48 21.92 21.95
CA ARG A 45 3.54 21.82 20.94
C ARG A 45 3.85 20.38 20.55
N VAL A 46 3.69 19.46 21.50
CA VAL A 46 3.99 18.04 21.33
C VAL A 46 2.81 17.26 21.89
N GLN A 47 2.19 16.47 21.03
CA GLN A 47 1.07 15.58 21.36
C GLN A 47 1.49 14.14 21.08
N GLN A 48 2.41 13.62 21.89
CA GLN A 48 2.91 12.27 21.71
C GLN A 48 1.75 11.26 21.85
N ALA A 49 1.69 10.31 20.92
CA ALA A 49 0.54 9.42 20.74
C ALA A 49 -0.80 10.16 20.54
N GLY A 50 -0.80 11.39 20.03
CA GLY A 50 -2.00 12.19 19.76
C GLY A 50 -2.75 12.66 21.01
N LEU A 51 -2.11 12.65 22.18
CA LEU A 51 -2.73 12.96 23.46
C LEU A 51 -2.40 14.42 23.89
N ASP A 52 -3.43 15.18 24.25
CA ASP A 52 -3.34 16.52 24.87
C ASP A 52 -3.98 16.49 26.26
N LEU A 53 -3.24 16.92 27.29
CA LEU A 53 -3.65 16.87 28.70
C LEU A 53 -3.99 18.26 29.28
N ARG A 54 -4.06 19.31 28.44
CA ARG A 54 -4.28 20.70 28.91
C ARG A 54 -5.71 20.96 29.36
N THR A 55 -6.69 20.22 28.88
CA THR A 55 -8.11 20.42 29.25
C THR A 55 -8.77 19.12 29.67
N ARG A 56 -9.83 19.22 30.48
CA ARG A 56 -10.65 18.06 30.84
C ARG A 56 -11.22 17.38 29.59
N ASP A 57 -11.65 18.15 28.60
CA ASP A 57 -12.20 17.61 27.37
C ASP A 57 -11.15 16.89 26.53
N SER A 58 -9.89 17.38 26.52
CA SER A 58 -8.81 16.68 25.83
C SER A 58 -8.43 15.37 26.50
N LEU A 59 -8.51 15.30 27.83
CA LEU A 59 -8.39 14.06 28.62
C LEU A 59 -9.52 13.06 28.31
N LEU A 60 -10.75 13.53 28.10
CA LEU A 60 -11.89 12.70 27.71
C LEU A 60 -11.78 12.21 26.27
N ARG A 61 -11.32 13.05 25.34
CA ARG A 61 -11.00 12.65 23.96
C ARG A 61 -9.87 11.61 23.92
N GLY A 62 -8.86 11.78 24.77
CA GLY A 62 -7.71 10.89 24.85
C GLY A 62 -6.77 10.99 23.65
N GLY A 63 -6.00 9.93 23.42
CA GLY A 63 -5.05 9.83 22.31
C GLY A 63 -5.25 8.54 21.51
N ARG A 64 -4.22 8.13 20.76
CA ARG A 64 -4.23 6.89 19.92
C ARG A 64 -4.55 5.62 20.70
N SER A 65 -4.36 5.61 22.03
CA SER A 65 -4.67 4.48 22.90
C SER A 65 -6.08 4.53 23.51
N GLY A 66 -6.90 5.52 23.16
CA GLY A 66 -8.24 5.74 23.72
C GLY A 66 -8.29 6.89 24.76
N PRO A 67 -9.46 7.09 25.41
CA PRO A 67 -9.67 8.10 26.45
C PRO A 67 -8.62 8.01 27.55
N ALA A 68 -8.03 9.15 27.95
CA ALA A 68 -7.08 9.14 29.05
C ALA A 68 -7.77 8.87 30.39
N ILE A 69 -9.05 9.24 30.52
CA ILE A 69 -9.86 9.00 31.72
C ILE A 69 -11.25 8.50 31.36
N GLN A 70 -11.86 7.77 32.29
CA GLN A 70 -13.27 7.46 32.32
C GLN A 70 -13.87 8.00 33.63
N PRO A 71 -14.67 9.09 33.60
CA PRO A 71 -15.31 9.64 34.78
C PRO A 71 -16.06 8.57 35.59
N GLY A 72 -15.85 8.55 36.90
CA GLY A 72 -16.44 7.58 37.83
C GLY A 72 -15.80 6.18 37.81
N SER A 73 -14.82 5.92 36.93
CA SER A 73 -14.16 4.60 36.82
C SER A 73 -12.63 4.71 36.81
N PRO A 74 -11.99 4.88 37.98
CA PRO A 74 -10.54 4.94 38.09
C PRO A 74 -9.82 3.73 37.48
N GLN A 75 -10.38 2.53 37.65
CA GLN A 75 -9.78 1.26 37.19
C GLN A 75 -9.80 1.10 35.67
N ARG A 76 -10.65 1.87 34.96
CA ARG A 76 -10.75 1.88 33.50
C ARG A 76 -10.06 3.10 32.86
N SER A 77 -9.41 3.93 33.68
CA SER A 77 -8.77 5.16 33.23
C SER A 77 -7.29 4.93 32.91
N LEU A 78 -6.94 5.05 31.64
CA LEU A 78 -5.57 4.81 31.15
C LEU A 78 -4.53 5.71 31.80
N LEU A 79 -4.86 6.98 32.05
CA LEU A 79 -3.98 7.91 32.75
C LEU A 79 -3.58 7.34 34.11
N LEU A 80 -4.54 6.87 34.90
CA LEU A 80 -4.28 6.31 36.22
C LEU A 80 -3.46 5.02 36.12
N GLU A 81 -3.84 4.11 35.21
CA GLU A 81 -3.08 2.87 34.97
C GLU A 81 -1.59 3.15 34.67
N LYS A 82 -1.32 4.10 33.77
CA LYS A 82 0.04 4.40 33.31
C LYS A 82 0.88 5.10 34.37
N VAL A 83 0.30 6.01 35.17
CA VAL A 83 1.05 6.66 36.26
C VAL A 83 1.27 5.73 37.45
N THR A 84 0.30 4.88 37.79
CA THR A 84 0.44 3.90 38.89
C THR A 84 1.49 2.84 38.57
N ARG A 85 1.60 2.40 37.30
CA ARG A 85 2.64 1.45 36.88
C ARG A 85 4.01 2.08 36.68
N GLY A 86 4.16 3.38 36.93
CA GLY A 86 5.42 4.12 36.70
C GLY A 86 5.82 4.22 35.22
N ALA A 87 4.95 3.83 34.29
CA ALA A 87 5.20 3.90 32.86
C ALA A 87 5.21 5.36 32.36
N MET A 88 4.46 6.24 33.04
CA MET A 88 4.42 7.67 32.76
C MET A 88 4.57 8.49 34.06
N PRO A 89 5.33 9.60 34.03
CA PRO A 89 6.14 10.09 32.92
C PRO A 89 7.43 9.25 32.72
N PRO A 90 8.03 9.18 31.52
CA PRO A 90 9.21 8.35 31.25
C PRO A 90 10.52 8.92 31.85
N VAL A 91 10.44 10.02 32.59
CA VAL A 91 11.57 10.67 33.27
C VAL A 91 11.83 10.08 34.65
N GLU A 92 13.01 10.34 35.22
CA GLU A 92 13.42 9.83 36.55
C GLU A 92 12.47 10.24 37.68
N LYS A 93 11.93 11.47 37.62
CA LYS A 93 10.96 11.97 38.59
C LYS A 93 9.54 11.48 38.25
N LYS A 94 9.06 10.48 38.98
CA LYS A 94 7.68 10.00 38.90
C LYS A 94 6.73 10.84 39.76
N LEU A 95 5.43 10.70 39.52
CA LEU A 95 4.41 11.26 40.39
C LEU A 95 4.51 10.61 41.78
N THR A 96 4.25 11.40 42.81
CA THR A 96 4.16 10.93 44.19
C THR A 96 2.84 10.19 44.43
N ASP A 97 2.80 9.28 45.41
CA ASP A 97 1.58 8.56 45.78
C ASP A 97 0.42 9.52 46.10
N ARG A 98 0.73 10.69 46.67
CA ARG A 98 -0.25 11.74 46.98
C ARG A 98 -0.85 12.37 45.72
N GLU A 99 -0.07 12.54 44.66
CA GLU A 99 -0.54 13.06 43.37
C GLU A 99 -1.37 12.01 42.63
N ILE A 100 -0.92 10.75 42.62
CA ILE A 100 -1.67 9.62 42.03
C ILE A 100 -3.02 9.46 42.74
N GLU A 101 -3.03 9.53 44.07
CA GLU A 101 -4.26 9.44 44.87
C GLU A 101 -5.20 10.63 44.66
N ARG A 102 -4.66 11.81 44.32
CA ARG A 102 -5.46 12.97 43.93
C ARG A 102 -6.11 12.79 42.56
N ILE A 103 -5.37 12.23 41.59
CA ILE A 103 -5.90 11.83 40.27
C ILE A 103 -6.99 10.79 40.43
N ARG A 104 -6.75 9.74 41.23
CA ARG A 104 -7.73 8.67 41.48
C ARG A 104 -9.04 9.23 42.02
N ARG A 105 -8.99 10.05 43.07
CA ARG A 105 -10.19 10.65 43.70
C ARG A 105 -10.92 11.62 42.78
N TRP A 106 -10.20 12.39 41.97
CA TRP A 106 -10.82 13.25 40.96
C TRP A 106 -11.60 12.44 39.92
N ILE A 107 -11.00 11.36 39.39
CA ILE A 107 -11.66 10.47 38.42
C ILE A 107 -12.89 9.82 39.08
N GLU A 108 -12.74 9.29 40.29
CA GLU A 108 -13.81 8.66 41.05
C GLU A 108 -15.01 9.60 41.26
N ALA A 109 -14.74 10.89 41.52
CA ALA A 109 -15.77 11.91 41.69
C ALA A 109 -16.39 12.42 40.37
N GLY A 110 -16.18 11.75 39.24
CA GLY A 110 -16.75 12.14 37.95
C GLY A 110 -15.94 13.20 37.20
N ALA A 111 -14.67 13.39 37.57
CA ALA A 111 -13.75 14.33 36.96
C ALA A 111 -14.27 15.79 36.95
N PRO A 112 -14.69 16.40 38.07
CA PRO A 112 -15.33 17.71 38.06
C PRO A 112 -14.36 18.85 37.66
N ALA A 113 -14.85 19.82 36.87
CA ALA A 113 -14.17 21.08 36.51
C ALA A 113 -14.70 22.28 37.34
N VAL A 114 -14.02 23.43 37.29
CA VAL A 114 -14.29 24.61 38.14
C VAL A 114 -15.42 25.52 37.63
N SER A 115 -15.89 25.42 36.37
CA SER A 115 -17.04 26.23 35.92
C SER A 115 -18.10 25.44 35.16
N ALA A 116 -19.37 25.74 35.50
CA ALA A 116 -20.56 25.27 34.82
C ALA A 116 -20.75 25.89 33.42
N GLU A 117 -19.92 26.86 33.03
CA GLU A 117 -19.99 27.55 31.74
C GLU A 117 -19.15 26.89 30.63
N ALA A 118 -18.22 26.00 30.97
CA ALA A 118 -17.49 25.19 29.98
C ALA A 118 -18.30 23.98 29.47
N ALA A 119 -19.37 23.58 30.18
CA ALA A 119 -20.26 22.50 29.75
C ALA A 119 -21.18 22.90 28.58
N ALA A 120 -21.33 24.19 28.29
CA ALA A 120 -22.23 24.71 27.26
C ALA A 120 -21.55 25.10 25.93
N ALA A 121 -20.21 25.05 25.86
CA ALA A 121 -19.46 25.44 24.65
C ALA A 121 -19.06 24.25 23.75
N ALA A 122 -19.31 23.01 24.18
CA ALA A 122 -19.41 21.89 23.26
C ALA A 122 -20.86 21.82 22.78
N LYS A 123 -21.17 22.47 21.64
CA LYS A 123 -22.21 21.88 20.81
C LYS A 123 -21.84 20.40 20.66
N PRO A 124 -22.73 19.43 20.96
CA PRO A 124 -22.49 18.07 20.52
C PRO A 124 -22.12 18.16 19.02
N PRO A 125 -21.20 17.33 18.50
CA PRO A 125 -21.06 17.23 17.04
C PRO A 125 -22.48 17.11 16.52
N ASN A 126 -22.86 18.00 15.60
CA ASN A 126 -24.23 18.07 15.13
C ASN A 126 -24.60 16.68 14.60
N VAL A 127 -25.24 15.86 15.44
CA VAL A 127 -25.53 14.45 15.13
C VAL A 127 -26.47 14.39 13.92
N ALA A 128 -27.22 15.48 13.69
CA ALA A 128 -28.06 15.68 12.52
C ALA A 128 -27.29 16.01 11.22
N ALA A 129 -25.97 16.22 11.25
CA ALA A 129 -25.16 16.54 10.07
C ALA A 129 -24.18 15.44 9.65
N VAL A 130 -24.07 14.34 10.42
CA VAL A 130 -23.19 13.23 10.06
C VAL A 130 -23.76 12.52 8.84
N THR A 131 -23.02 12.56 7.74
CA THR A 131 -23.47 11.98 6.46
C THR A 131 -22.98 10.55 6.27
N GLU A 132 -23.68 9.75 5.45
CA GLU A 132 -23.23 8.40 5.08
C GLU A 132 -21.78 8.37 4.57
N PRO A 133 -21.29 9.28 3.71
CA PRO A 133 -19.89 9.35 3.34
C PRO A 133 -18.94 9.53 4.53
N GLU A 134 -19.26 10.36 5.51
CA GLU A 134 -18.40 10.55 6.69
C GLU A 134 -18.30 9.27 7.52
N VAL A 135 -19.40 8.53 7.68
CA VAL A 135 -19.43 7.27 8.45
C VAL A 135 -18.79 6.11 7.69
N LEU A 136 -19.20 5.90 6.44
CA LEU A 136 -18.66 4.84 5.60
C LEU A 136 -17.17 5.06 5.35
N VAL A 137 -16.75 6.29 5.05
CA VAL A 137 -15.35 6.58 4.71
C VAL A 137 -14.45 6.70 5.93
N SER A 138 -14.87 7.40 6.99
CA SER A 138 -13.97 7.67 8.11
C SER A 138 -13.93 6.54 9.15
N ILE A 139 -15.00 5.76 9.28
CA ILE A 139 -15.10 4.72 10.31
C ILE A 139 -15.08 3.33 9.67
N LEU A 140 -16.04 3.00 8.80
CA LEU A 140 -16.17 1.61 8.30
C LEU A 140 -15.05 1.22 7.35
N ASN A 141 -14.67 2.10 6.41
CA ASN A 141 -13.57 1.84 5.47
C ASN A 141 -12.25 1.62 6.21
N VAL A 142 -11.96 2.43 7.23
CA VAL A 142 -10.70 2.36 7.98
C VAL A 142 -10.67 1.15 8.91
N LYS A 143 -11.79 0.80 9.56
CA LYS A 143 -11.80 -0.09 10.73
C LYS A 143 -12.50 -1.41 10.51
N CYS A 144 -13.27 -1.57 9.45
CA CYS A 144 -14.14 -2.74 9.28
C CYS A 144 -13.90 -3.50 7.96
N LEU A 145 -13.53 -2.81 6.88
CA LEU A 145 -13.48 -3.43 5.54
C LEU A 145 -12.36 -4.44 5.33
N GLY A 146 -11.32 -4.45 6.15
CA GLY A 146 -10.29 -5.50 6.10
C GLY A 146 -10.86 -6.91 6.35
N CYS A 147 -11.99 -7.02 7.06
CA CYS A 147 -12.66 -8.30 7.36
C CYS A 147 -14.09 -8.42 6.82
N HIS A 148 -14.79 -7.31 6.63
CA HIS A 148 -16.19 -7.25 6.18
C HIS A 148 -16.32 -6.39 4.92
N GLY A 149 -15.47 -6.63 3.93
CA GLY A 149 -15.38 -5.89 2.67
C GLY A 149 -15.56 -6.77 1.44
N ARG A 150 -14.93 -6.38 0.32
CA ARG A 150 -15.09 -7.08 -0.96
C ARG A 150 -14.46 -8.47 -0.95
N ARG A 151 -13.23 -8.59 -0.43
CA ARG A 151 -12.43 -9.83 -0.53
C ARG A 151 -12.66 -10.77 0.64
N ARG A 152 -12.91 -10.21 1.83
CA ARG A 152 -13.22 -10.97 3.04
C ARG A 152 -14.58 -10.53 3.55
N GLN A 153 -15.47 -11.48 3.73
CA GLN A 153 -16.82 -11.29 4.27
C GLN A 153 -17.00 -12.22 5.46
N GLU A 154 -16.29 -11.92 6.56
CA GLU A 154 -16.41 -12.71 7.78
C GLU A 154 -17.88 -12.77 8.24
N ALA A 155 -18.33 -13.96 8.60
CA ALA A 155 -19.74 -14.25 8.85
C ALA A 155 -20.72 -13.83 7.72
N GLY A 156 -20.26 -13.74 6.46
CA GLY A 156 -21.07 -13.34 5.30
C GLY A 156 -21.49 -11.87 5.29
N LEU A 157 -20.80 -11.01 6.05
CA LEU A 157 -21.12 -9.59 6.19
C LEU A 157 -20.26 -8.72 5.26
N ASP A 158 -20.90 -7.81 4.52
CA ASP A 158 -20.26 -6.77 3.70
C ASP A 158 -20.73 -5.38 4.17
N LEU A 159 -19.80 -4.51 4.56
CA LEU A 159 -20.07 -3.19 5.12
C LEU A 159 -19.78 -2.04 4.15
N ARG A 160 -19.59 -2.31 2.84
CA ARG A 160 -19.21 -1.29 1.86
C ARG A 160 -20.34 -0.37 1.42
N THR A 161 -21.59 -0.84 1.46
CA THR A 161 -22.75 -0.06 1.02
C THR A 161 -23.83 -0.07 2.08
N ARG A 162 -24.65 0.98 2.13
CA ARG A 162 -25.83 1.01 3.01
C ARG A 162 -26.72 -0.23 2.81
N GLU A 163 -26.93 -0.63 1.56
CA GLU A 163 -27.71 -1.83 1.23
C GLU A 163 -27.10 -3.11 1.84
N SER A 164 -25.78 -3.30 1.72
CA SER A 164 -25.11 -4.48 2.24
C SER A 164 -25.10 -4.51 3.78
N ILE A 165 -24.97 -3.34 4.43
CA ILE A 165 -25.06 -3.20 5.89
C ILE A 165 -26.47 -3.57 6.39
N LEU A 166 -27.51 -3.12 5.69
CA LEU A 166 -28.91 -3.43 6.03
C LEU A 166 -29.26 -4.91 5.79
N LYS A 167 -28.72 -5.52 4.73
CA LYS A 167 -28.84 -6.96 4.48
C LYS A 167 -28.17 -7.76 5.60
N GLY A 168 -27.01 -7.32 6.07
CA GLY A 168 -26.26 -7.96 7.13
C GLY A 168 -25.62 -9.29 6.73
N GLY A 169 -25.21 -10.06 7.74
CA GLY A 169 -24.54 -11.36 7.58
C GLY A 169 -25.34 -12.52 8.18
N LYS A 170 -24.65 -13.62 8.50
CA LYS A 170 -25.25 -14.83 9.10
C LYS A 170 -26.00 -14.58 10.41
N SER A 171 -25.65 -13.51 11.13
CA SER A 171 -26.28 -13.13 12.40
C SER A 171 -27.48 -12.19 12.25
N GLY A 172 -27.82 -11.80 11.01
CA GLY A 172 -28.87 -10.82 10.71
C GLY A 172 -28.33 -9.44 10.29
N PRO A 173 -29.22 -8.44 10.18
CA PRO A 173 -28.88 -7.07 9.78
C PRO A 173 -27.80 -6.45 10.67
N ALA A 174 -26.75 -5.89 10.06
CA ALA A 174 -25.72 -5.20 10.84
C ALA A 174 -26.21 -3.86 11.40
N MET A 175 -27.18 -3.24 10.72
CA MET A 175 -27.81 -1.97 11.09
C MET A 175 -29.33 -2.07 11.01
N VAL A 176 -29.99 -1.47 12.00
CA VAL A 176 -31.44 -1.25 12.03
C VAL A 176 -31.67 0.26 12.02
N LEU A 177 -32.27 0.78 10.94
CA LEU A 177 -32.48 2.22 10.79
C LEU A 177 -33.31 2.79 11.94
N GLY A 178 -32.88 3.92 12.49
CA GLY A 178 -33.53 4.59 13.61
C GLY A 178 -33.31 3.93 14.97
N ASP A 179 -32.71 2.74 15.02
CA ASP A 179 -32.53 1.97 16.26
C ASP A 179 -31.08 1.49 16.41
N PRO A 180 -30.20 2.34 16.98
CA PRO A 180 -28.80 1.97 17.21
C PRO A 180 -28.66 0.83 18.23
N ASP A 181 -29.58 0.68 19.18
CA ASP A 181 -29.48 -0.34 20.21
C ASP A 181 -29.84 -1.73 19.69
N ARG A 182 -30.70 -1.84 18.67
CA ARG A 182 -30.97 -3.08 17.94
C ARG A 182 -29.98 -3.36 16.80
N SER A 183 -29.09 -2.42 16.50
CA SER A 183 -28.10 -2.60 15.43
C SER A 183 -26.95 -3.50 15.90
N LEU A 184 -26.81 -4.69 15.30
CA LEU A 184 -25.79 -5.68 15.70
C LEU A 184 -24.37 -5.11 15.66
N MET A 185 -24.04 -4.28 14.67
CA MET A 185 -22.76 -3.60 14.58
C MET A 185 -22.44 -2.81 15.87
N ILE A 186 -23.39 -2.03 16.36
CA ILE A 186 -23.22 -1.23 17.58
C ILE A 186 -23.05 -2.13 18.80
N GLN A 187 -23.86 -3.18 18.91
CA GLN A 187 -23.79 -4.13 20.02
C GLN A 187 -22.42 -4.81 20.10
N ARG A 188 -21.89 -5.27 18.96
CA ARG A 188 -20.61 -5.98 18.89
C ARG A 188 -19.42 -5.05 19.15
N ILE A 189 -19.47 -3.79 18.67
CA ILE A 189 -18.45 -2.78 18.96
C ILE A 189 -18.49 -2.41 20.46
N ALA A 190 -19.67 -2.14 21.01
CA ALA A 190 -19.85 -1.76 22.41
C ALA A 190 -19.45 -2.89 23.39
N ALA A 191 -19.65 -4.15 22.99
CA ALA A 191 -19.21 -5.33 23.75
C ALA A 191 -17.68 -5.59 23.63
N GLY A 192 -16.96 -4.85 22.79
CA GLY A 192 -15.53 -5.08 22.54
C GLY A 192 -15.24 -6.36 21.76
N GLU A 193 -16.25 -6.95 21.14
CA GLU A 193 -16.10 -8.15 20.30
C GLU A 193 -15.57 -7.81 18.91
N MET A 194 -15.76 -6.57 18.46
CA MET A 194 -15.31 -6.07 17.17
C MET A 194 -14.52 -4.76 17.33
N PRO A 195 -13.28 -4.69 16.81
CA PRO A 195 -12.49 -5.79 16.25
C PRO A 195 -12.06 -6.80 17.35
N PRO A 196 -11.96 -8.13 17.04
CA PRO A 196 -11.51 -9.12 18.02
C PRO A 196 -10.10 -8.82 18.53
N ALA A 197 -9.87 -8.93 19.85
CA ALA A 197 -8.62 -8.49 20.49
C ALA A 197 -7.33 -9.09 19.87
N LYS A 198 -7.35 -10.36 19.44
CA LYS A 198 -6.21 -11.00 18.77
C LYS A 198 -5.88 -10.38 17.40
N LEU A 199 -6.91 -9.89 16.71
CA LEU A 199 -6.80 -9.33 15.36
C LEU A 199 -6.47 -7.83 15.37
N VAL A 200 -6.64 -7.12 16.48
CA VAL A 200 -6.16 -5.72 16.63
C VAL A 200 -4.63 -5.68 16.42
N SER A 201 -3.89 -6.64 16.97
CA SER A 201 -2.44 -6.76 16.79
C SER A 201 -2.03 -7.42 15.47
N GLU A 202 -2.74 -8.45 15.02
CA GLU A 202 -2.36 -9.24 13.82
C GLU A 202 -2.81 -8.60 12.51
N ALA A 203 -4.04 -8.08 12.45
CA ALA A 203 -4.60 -7.41 11.26
C ALA A 203 -4.37 -5.88 11.25
N LYS A 204 -3.69 -5.35 12.28
CA LYS A 204 -3.33 -3.91 12.42
C LYS A 204 -4.54 -2.97 12.28
N VAL A 205 -5.71 -3.42 12.71
CA VAL A 205 -6.96 -2.67 12.66
C VAL A 205 -7.10 -1.82 13.93
N ILE A 206 -7.41 -0.54 13.77
CA ILE A 206 -7.63 0.38 14.90
C ILE A 206 -9.04 0.16 15.46
N ALA A 207 -9.16 0.00 16.77
CA ALA A 207 -10.47 -0.10 17.43
C ALA A 207 -11.29 1.19 17.20
N VAL A 208 -12.61 1.04 17.15
CA VAL A 208 -13.54 2.17 17.08
C VAL A 208 -13.45 2.94 18.41
N THR A 209 -13.23 4.24 18.36
CA THR A 209 -13.14 5.09 19.55
C THR A 209 -14.54 5.34 20.13
N GLY A 210 -14.62 5.75 21.40
CA GLY A 210 -15.91 6.10 22.00
C GLY A 210 -16.65 7.19 21.22
N SER A 211 -15.94 8.20 20.71
CA SER A 211 -16.56 9.25 19.90
C SER A 211 -17.06 8.74 18.55
N GLU A 212 -16.31 7.85 17.89
CA GLU A 212 -16.73 7.24 16.63
C GLU A 212 -17.93 6.30 16.83
N LEU A 213 -18.00 5.59 17.96
CA LEU A 213 -19.15 4.77 18.32
C LEU A 213 -20.39 5.66 18.52
N GLU A 214 -20.26 6.80 19.19
CA GLU A 214 -21.37 7.76 19.33
C GLU A 214 -21.76 8.39 17.97
N THR A 215 -20.79 8.67 17.09
CA THR A 215 -21.06 9.10 15.72
C THR A 215 -21.86 8.04 14.96
N LEU A 216 -21.49 6.76 15.06
CA LEU A 216 -22.22 5.64 14.45
C LEU A 216 -23.64 5.52 15.02
N ARG A 217 -23.78 5.56 16.36
CA ARG A 217 -25.10 5.51 17.04
C ARG A 217 -26.00 6.64 16.57
N GLY A 218 -25.46 7.86 16.52
CA GLY A 218 -26.17 9.05 16.10
C GLY A 218 -26.62 9.01 14.64
N TRP A 219 -25.73 8.59 13.73
CA TRP A 219 -26.07 8.40 12.32
C TRP A 219 -27.18 7.36 12.12
N ILE A 220 -27.10 6.22 12.81
CA ILE A 220 -28.15 5.18 12.75
C ILE A 220 -29.48 5.71 13.30
N ALA A 221 -29.46 6.40 14.44
CA ALA A 221 -30.64 6.99 15.07
C ALA A 221 -31.33 8.00 14.14
N ALA A 222 -30.56 8.74 13.35
CA ALA A 222 -31.07 9.66 12.33
C ALA A 222 -31.66 8.93 11.09
N GLY A 223 -31.75 7.61 11.10
CA GLY A 223 -32.22 6.80 9.96
C GLY A 223 -31.14 6.54 8.91
N ALA A 224 -29.87 6.64 9.32
CA ALA A 224 -28.70 6.55 8.44
C ALA A 224 -28.90 7.39 7.18
N PRO A 225 -29.10 8.73 7.31
CA PRO A 225 -29.34 9.57 6.16
C PRO A 225 -28.17 9.39 5.19
N GLY A 226 -28.50 9.19 3.92
CA GLY A 226 -27.50 9.30 2.86
C GLY A 226 -26.85 10.68 2.99
N GLY A 227 -25.61 10.83 2.54
CA GLY A 227 -25.13 12.17 2.24
C GLY A 227 -26.10 12.85 1.28
N PRO A 228 -26.15 14.20 1.22
CA PRO A 228 -26.79 14.82 0.08
C PRO A 228 -26.24 14.10 -1.16
N GLU A 229 -27.12 13.56 -2.02
CA GLU A 229 -26.66 13.24 -3.36
C GLU A 229 -25.90 14.48 -3.82
N PRO A 230 -24.68 14.34 -4.38
CA PRO A 230 -23.98 15.49 -4.89
C PRO A 230 -24.92 16.14 -5.87
N SER A 231 -25.63 17.18 -5.41
CA SER A 231 -26.40 18.03 -6.27
C SER A 231 -25.37 18.49 -7.28
N PRO A 232 -25.67 18.46 -8.58
CA PRO A 232 -24.92 19.25 -9.54
C PRO A 232 -25.20 20.72 -9.22
N ALA A 233 -24.89 21.18 -8.00
CA ALA A 233 -24.63 22.57 -7.73
C ALA A 233 -23.59 22.92 -8.79
N ALA A 234 -24.03 23.75 -9.74
CA ALA A 234 -23.27 24.12 -10.91
C ALA A 234 -21.88 24.53 -10.42
N ASP A 235 -20.91 23.65 -10.65
CA ASP A 235 -19.56 23.90 -10.20
C ASP A 235 -19.09 25.13 -10.97
N SER A 236 -18.96 26.25 -10.27
CA SER A 236 -18.65 27.54 -10.91
C SER A 236 -17.31 27.53 -11.65
N LEU A 237 -16.50 26.50 -11.38
CA LEU A 237 -15.21 26.28 -12.02
C LEU A 237 -15.32 25.82 -13.47
N VAL A 238 -16.37 25.08 -13.84
CA VAL A 238 -16.56 24.55 -15.21
C VAL A 238 -17.76 25.23 -15.84
N ARG A 239 -17.54 26.34 -16.56
CA ARG A 239 -18.59 27.06 -17.29
C ARG A 239 -18.78 26.44 -18.69
N ALA A 240 -19.68 27.03 -19.47
CA ALA A 240 -20.01 26.52 -20.80
C ALA A 240 -18.85 26.78 -21.78
N GLU A 241 -18.10 27.85 -21.57
CA GLU A 241 -16.98 28.30 -22.39
C GLU A 241 -15.78 27.35 -22.27
N GLU A 242 -15.41 26.93 -21.06
CA GLU A 242 -14.28 26.02 -20.85
C GLU A 242 -14.57 24.64 -21.44
N ARG A 243 -15.84 24.18 -21.39
CA ARG A 243 -16.25 22.95 -22.09
C ARG A 243 -16.05 23.03 -23.59
N ARG A 244 -16.12 24.22 -24.19
CA ARG A 244 -15.93 24.46 -25.63
C ARG A 244 -14.47 24.65 -26.04
N PHE A 245 -13.53 24.57 -25.09
CA PHE A 245 -12.11 24.67 -25.40
C PHE A 245 -11.69 23.56 -26.38
N TRP A 246 -10.85 23.91 -27.36
CA TRP A 246 -10.63 23.09 -28.55
C TRP A 246 -10.14 21.67 -28.26
N SER A 247 -9.31 21.47 -27.22
CA SER A 247 -8.75 20.16 -26.86
C SER A 247 -9.73 19.26 -26.10
N PHE A 248 -10.83 19.82 -25.59
CA PHE A 248 -11.91 19.04 -24.96
C PHE A 248 -13.05 18.71 -25.93
N GLN A 249 -12.90 19.09 -27.20
CA GLN A 249 -13.84 18.77 -28.25
C GLN A 249 -13.36 17.55 -29.05
N PRO A 250 -14.27 16.67 -29.51
CA PRO A 250 -13.89 15.60 -30.42
C PRO A 250 -13.23 16.16 -31.69
N PRO A 251 -12.09 15.60 -32.13
CA PRO A 251 -11.42 16.06 -33.34
C PRO A 251 -12.33 15.85 -34.55
N ARG A 252 -12.43 16.88 -35.40
CA ARG A 252 -13.20 16.84 -36.66
C ARG A 252 -12.24 16.95 -37.83
N ARG A 253 -12.43 16.14 -38.87
CA ARG A 253 -11.61 16.18 -40.08
C ARG A 253 -11.94 17.44 -40.90
N PRO A 254 -11.02 18.41 -41.03
CA PRO A 254 -11.29 19.61 -41.80
C PRO A 254 -11.24 19.33 -43.31
N PRO A 255 -11.93 20.13 -44.14
CA PRO A 255 -11.72 20.11 -45.58
C PRO A 255 -10.29 20.59 -45.89
N VAL A 256 -9.65 19.93 -46.85
CA VAL A 256 -8.30 20.29 -47.31
C VAL A 256 -8.41 21.46 -48.28
N HIS A 257 -7.64 22.51 -48.07
CA HIS A 257 -7.63 23.69 -48.94
C HIS A 257 -7.05 23.35 -50.32
N GLU A 258 -7.65 23.88 -51.39
CA GLU A 258 -7.10 23.78 -52.74
C GLU A 258 -5.94 24.77 -52.91
N ILE A 259 -4.72 24.25 -53.08
CA ILE A 259 -3.54 25.06 -53.36
C ILE A 259 -3.13 24.91 -54.82
N ARG A 260 -2.75 26.02 -55.46
CA ARG A 260 -2.37 26.09 -56.89
C ARG A 260 -1.12 25.26 -57.21
N GLU A 261 -0.18 25.13 -56.28
CA GLU A 261 1.09 24.40 -56.44
C GLU A 261 0.96 22.89 -56.12
N LYS A 262 0.08 22.17 -56.82
CA LYS A 262 -0.20 20.74 -56.56
C LYS A 262 1.06 19.85 -56.64
N GLY A 263 2.04 20.21 -57.47
CA GLY A 263 3.28 19.44 -57.63
C GLY A 263 4.19 19.39 -56.40
N ARG A 264 3.89 20.15 -55.34
CA ARG A 264 4.65 20.17 -54.07
C ARG A 264 3.91 19.54 -52.90
N LEU A 265 2.70 19.04 -53.10
CA LEU A 265 1.90 18.40 -52.07
C LEU A 265 2.14 16.88 -52.11
N ARG A 266 2.76 16.32 -51.07
CA ARG A 266 2.89 14.86 -50.88
C ARG A 266 1.71 14.32 -50.05
N THR A 267 1.26 15.09 -49.07
CA THR A 267 0.15 14.75 -48.18
C THR A 267 -0.84 15.91 -48.02
N PRO A 268 -2.08 15.66 -47.56
CA PRO A 268 -3.01 16.72 -47.20
C PRO A 268 -2.48 17.70 -46.14
N ILE A 269 -1.53 17.27 -45.28
CA ILE A 269 -0.90 18.11 -44.26
C ILE A 269 -0.08 19.24 -44.91
N ASP A 270 0.60 18.94 -46.02
CA ASP A 270 1.42 19.90 -46.75
C ASP A 270 0.60 21.10 -47.23
N ALA A 271 -0.68 20.88 -47.56
CA ALA A 271 -1.56 21.97 -47.97
C ALA A 271 -1.75 22.97 -46.82
N PHE A 272 -2.06 22.48 -45.61
CA PHE A 272 -2.22 23.37 -44.44
C PHE A 272 -0.93 24.11 -44.08
N LEU A 273 0.23 23.46 -44.21
CA LEU A 273 1.52 24.10 -43.96
C LEU A 273 1.85 25.17 -45.00
N LEU A 274 1.67 24.84 -46.29
CA LEU A 274 2.03 25.73 -47.39
C LEU A 274 1.13 26.97 -47.42
N GLU A 275 -0.15 26.84 -47.11
CA GLU A 275 -1.06 28.00 -46.95
C GLU A 275 -0.51 29.01 -45.93
N LYS A 276 -0.09 28.53 -44.75
CA LYS A 276 0.46 29.38 -43.69
C LYS A 276 1.82 29.98 -44.06
N LEU A 277 2.66 29.22 -44.76
CA LEU A 277 3.97 29.70 -45.24
C LEU A 277 3.82 30.77 -46.31
N GLN A 278 2.99 30.53 -47.33
CA GLN A 278 2.74 31.48 -48.42
C GLN A 278 2.12 32.77 -47.91
N GLY A 279 1.22 32.71 -46.92
CA GLY A 279 0.69 33.89 -46.24
C GLY A 279 1.76 34.76 -45.56
N LYS A 280 2.96 34.22 -45.33
CA LYS A 280 4.14 34.91 -44.80
C LYS A 280 5.24 35.14 -45.84
N GLY A 281 4.99 34.87 -47.13
CA GLY A 281 5.98 34.95 -48.20
C GLY A 281 7.07 33.86 -48.13
N LEU A 282 6.80 32.75 -47.42
CA LEU A 282 7.71 31.62 -47.26
C LEU A 282 7.25 30.41 -48.11
N SER A 283 8.17 29.47 -48.30
CA SER A 283 7.94 28.16 -48.95
C SER A 283 8.63 27.07 -48.12
N PHE A 284 8.38 25.81 -48.43
CA PHE A 284 9.14 24.70 -47.84
C PHE A 284 10.65 24.87 -48.06
N ALA A 285 11.42 24.48 -47.05
CA ALA A 285 12.86 24.36 -47.16
C ALA A 285 13.23 23.29 -48.20
N PRO A 286 14.43 23.38 -48.82
CA PRO A 286 14.91 22.30 -49.68
C PRO A 286 15.01 20.98 -48.90
N GLU A 287 14.75 19.88 -49.59
CA GLU A 287 14.90 18.53 -49.03
C GLU A 287 16.36 18.29 -48.63
N ALA A 288 16.55 17.59 -47.50
CA ALA A 288 17.89 17.27 -47.02
C ALA A 288 18.60 16.31 -47.99
N ASP A 289 19.93 16.27 -47.93
CA ASP A 289 20.70 15.32 -48.72
C ASP A 289 20.36 13.86 -48.33
N ARG A 290 20.57 12.94 -49.27
CA ARG A 290 20.19 11.53 -49.10
C ARG A 290 20.82 10.90 -47.87
N LEU A 291 22.09 11.18 -47.59
CA LEU A 291 22.77 10.61 -46.43
C LEU A 291 22.17 11.15 -45.12
N ALA A 292 21.86 12.44 -45.06
CA ALA A 292 21.17 13.03 -43.90
C ALA A 292 19.78 12.43 -43.70
N LEU A 293 19.00 12.22 -44.78
CA LEU A 293 17.68 11.57 -44.69
C LEU A 293 17.79 10.14 -44.14
N LEU A 294 18.72 9.34 -44.66
CA LEU A 294 18.96 7.98 -44.19
C LEU A 294 19.32 7.95 -42.70
N ARG A 295 20.27 8.79 -42.29
CA ARG A 295 20.71 8.86 -40.89
C ARG A 295 19.59 9.26 -39.95
N ARG A 296 18.75 10.23 -40.35
CA ARG A 296 17.58 10.65 -39.56
C ARG A 296 16.57 9.51 -39.43
N ALA A 297 16.21 8.86 -40.54
CA ALA A 297 15.27 7.74 -40.52
C ALA A 297 15.71 6.62 -39.57
N TYR A 298 16.99 6.21 -39.64
CA TYR A 298 17.56 5.20 -38.75
C TYR A 298 17.54 5.62 -37.27
N LEU A 299 18.00 6.83 -36.95
CA LEU A 299 18.03 7.32 -35.57
C LEU A 299 16.63 7.56 -34.99
N ASP A 300 15.68 7.99 -35.81
CA ASP A 300 14.32 8.29 -35.37
C ASP A 300 13.50 7.01 -35.20
N LEU A 301 13.58 6.07 -36.16
CA LEU A 301 12.75 4.86 -36.16
C LEU A 301 13.31 3.75 -35.28
N ILE A 302 14.62 3.49 -35.33
CA ILE A 302 15.24 2.36 -34.60
C ILE A 302 16.31 2.77 -33.60
N GLY A 303 16.68 4.07 -33.53
CA GLY A 303 17.55 4.60 -32.48
C GLY A 303 19.05 4.38 -32.66
N VAL A 304 19.47 3.74 -33.76
CA VAL A 304 20.88 3.47 -34.08
C VAL A 304 21.20 3.99 -35.48
N PRO A 305 22.45 4.43 -35.76
CA PRO A 305 22.82 4.90 -37.10
C PRO A 305 22.89 3.73 -38.11
N PRO A 306 22.77 4.01 -39.42
CA PRO A 306 22.93 2.97 -40.45
C PRO A 306 24.38 2.48 -40.53
N GLY A 307 24.55 1.20 -40.85
CA GLY A 307 25.84 0.59 -41.13
C GLY A 307 26.42 1.02 -42.49
N PRO A 308 27.74 0.87 -42.70
CA PRO A 308 28.40 1.28 -43.95
C PRO A 308 27.77 0.64 -45.21
N GLU A 309 27.46 -0.65 -45.17
CA GLU A 309 26.87 -1.38 -46.29
C GLU A 309 25.46 -0.86 -46.64
N GLU A 310 24.66 -0.53 -45.63
CA GLU A 310 23.31 0.03 -45.81
C GLU A 310 23.38 1.44 -46.41
N ILE A 311 24.36 2.24 -45.99
CA ILE A 311 24.63 3.56 -46.57
C ILE A 311 24.99 3.44 -48.05
N GLU A 312 25.94 2.57 -48.39
CA GLU A 312 26.37 2.36 -49.77
C GLU A 312 25.22 1.88 -50.65
N ALA A 313 24.45 0.90 -50.19
CA ALA A 313 23.28 0.38 -50.90
C ALA A 313 22.23 1.48 -51.16
N TYR A 314 21.86 2.27 -50.15
CA TYR A 314 20.87 3.33 -50.31
C TYR A 314 21.36 4.49 -51.19
N LEU A 315 22.64 4.86 -51.13
CA LEU A 315 23.21 5.89 -52.00
C LEU A 315 23.31 5.42 -53.47
N ALA A 316 23.51 4.11 -53.68
CA ALA A 316 23.51 3.51 -55.01
C ALA A 316 22.10 3.34 -55.61
N ASP A 317 21.06 3.13 -54.78
CA ASP A 317 19.67 2.95 -55.26
C ASP A 317 19.04 4.27 -55.75
N ARG A 318 19.04 4.48 -57.06
CA ARG A 318 18.42 5.65 -57.72
C ARG A 318 16.99 5.41 -58.19
N SER A 319 16.39 4.26 -57.87
CA SER A 319 15.04 3.97 -58.33
C SER A 319 14.00 4.85 -57.59
N PRO A 320 12.85 5.12 -58.21
CA PRO A 320 11.76 5.84 -57.55
C PRO A 320 11.33 5.12 -56.27
N GLY A 321 11.06 5.86 -55.19
CA GLY A 321 10.59 5.29 -53.93
C GLY A 321 11.68 4.67 -53.03
N ALA A 322 12.97 4.91 -53.31
CA ALA A 322 14.07 4.31 -52.53
C ALA A 322 14.05 4.68 -51.05
N TYR A 323 13.66 5.92 -50.72
CA TYR A 323 13.55 6.36 -49.35
C TYR A 323 12.39 5.66 -48.62
N GLU A 324 11.23 5.60 -49.27
CA GLU A 324 10.02 4.97 -48.74
C GLU A 324 10.24 3.49 -48.43
N ARG A 325 10.95 2.75 -49.30
CA ARG A 325 11.31 1.36 -49.02
C ARG A 325 12.22 1.19 -47.81
N VAL A 326 13.15 2.12 -47.59
CA VAL A 326 13.98 2.12 -46.37
C VAL A 326 13.09 2.38 -45.15
N ILE A 327 12.13 3.30 -45.24
CA ILE A 327 11.17 3.53 -44.15
C ILE A 327 10.37 2.26 -43.85
N ASP A 328 9.83 1.59 -44.87
CA ASP A 328 9.09 0.33 -44.69
C ASP A 328 9.95 -0.76 -44.05
N GLN A 329 11.23 -0.89 -44.45
CA GLN A 329 12.17 -1.82 -43.84
C GLN A 329 12.46 -1.50 -42.37
N LEU A 330 12.63 -0.22 -42.04
CA LEU A 330 12.89 0.23 -40.67
C LEU A 330 11.66 0.05 -39.78
N LEU A 331 10.46 0.31 -40.28
CA LEU A 331 9.20 0.07 -39.57
C LEU A 331 8.95 -1.42 -39.33
N ALA A 332 9.36 -2.29 -40.26
CA ALA A 332 9.28 -3.74 -40.12
C ALA A 332 10.37 -4.35 -39.22
N SER A 333 11.37 -3.56 -38.81
CA SER A 333 12.45 -4.02 -37.95
C SER A 333 11.97 -4.24 -36.51
N PRO A 334 12.35 -5.33 -35.83
CA PRO A 334 11.99 -5.53 -34.42
C PRO A 334 12.50 -4.40 -33.50
N HIS A 335 13.57 -3.71 -33.90
CA HIS A 335 14.13 -2.56 -33.18
C HIS A 335 13.21 -1.33 -33.17
N TYR A 336 12.23 -1.26 -34.09
CA TYR A 336 11.23 -0.18 -34.08
C TYR A 336 10.43 -0.20 -32.77
N GLY A 337 9.89 -1.36 -32.40
CA GLY A 337 9.14 -1.54 -31.16
C GLY A 337 10.00 -1.38 -29.91
N GLU A 338 11.28 -1.75 -29.96
CA GLU A 338 12.23 -1.48 -28.85
C GLU A 338 12.45 0.02 -28.65
N ARG A 339 12.63 0.76 -29.75
CA ARG A 339 12.84 2.21 -29.73
C ARG A 339 11.61 2.97 -29.28
N TRP A 340 10.46 2.69 -29.89
CA TRP A 340 9.21 3.41 -29.61
C TRP A 340 8.55 2.95 -28.31
N GLY A 341 8.65 1.65 -28.00
CA GLY A 341 8.21 1.09 -26.74
C GLY A 341 8.89 1.76 -25.54
N ARG A 342 10.17 2.12 -25.64
CA ARG A 342 10.87 2.88 -24.58
C ARG A 342 10.17 4.20 -24.22
N PHE A 343 9.75 4.99 -25.21
CA PHE A 343 9.07 6.26 -24.93
C PHE A 343 7.72 6.05 -24.24
N TRP A 344 6.98 5.00 -24.63
CA TRP A 344 5.75 4.62 -23.94
C TRP A 344 6.04 4.13 -22.51
N LEU A 345 7.05 3.29 -22.33
CA LEU A 345 7.42 2.74 -21.02
C LEU A 345 7.85 3.84 -20.05
N ASP A 346 8.61 4.83 -20.52
CA ASP A 346 8.96 6.02 -19.75
C ASP A 346 7.70 6.78 -19.32
N ALA A 347 6.77 7.04 -20.24
CA ALA A 347 5.50 7.71 -19.94
C ALA A 347 4.60 6.89 -19.00
N ALA A 348 4.61 5.57 -19.14
CA ALA A 348 3.88 4.65 -18.29
C ALA A 348 4.50 4.52 -16.88
N GLY A 349 5.68 5.10 -16.61
CA GLY A 349 6.37 4.94 -15.33
C GLY A 349 6.92 3.53 -15.11
N TYR A 350 7.27 2.82 -16.18
CA TYR A 350 7.82 1.47 -16.11
C TYR A 350 9.16 1.44 -15.36
N SER A 351 9.32 0.44 -14.49
CA SER A 351 10.59 0.08 -13.89
C SER A 351 10.65 -1.42 -13.64
N ASP A 352 11.84 -2.01 -13.79
CA ASP A 352 12.13 -3.38 -13.36
C ASP A 352 12.22 -3.51 -11.82
N SER A 353 12.18 -2.40 -11.08
CA SER A 353 12.23 -2.36 -9.62
C SER A 353 11.04 -1.58 -9.01
N ALA A 354 10.81 -1.78 -7.71
CA ALA A 354 9.71 -1.16 -6.98
C ALA A 354 9.82 0.37 -6.93
N GLY A 355 11.05 0.90 -6.88
CA GLY A 355 11.32 2.29 -6.52
C GLY A 355 10.87 2.59 -5.09
N LYS A 356 11.03 3.85 -4.66
CA LYS A 356 10.42 4.41 -3.42
C LYS A 356 11.09 4.05 -2.09
N VAL A 357 11.69 2.87 -1.92
CA VAL A 357 12.42 2.47 -0.70
C VAL A 357 13.87 2.09 -0.98
N ALA A 358 14.75 2.25 0.01
CA ALA A 358 16.19 2.03 -0.15
C ALA A 358 16.56 0.60 -0.58
N GLN A 359 15.71 -0.39 -0.31
CA GLN A 359 15.91 -1.78 -0.74
C GLN A 359 15.72 -1.98 -2.25
N ASP A 360 15.01 -1.08 -2.92
CA ASP A 360 14.64 -1.10 -4.35
C ASP A 360 14.41 -2.51 -4.92
N VAL A 361 13.36 -3.17 -4.43
CA VAL A 361 13.11 -4.60 -4.72
C VAL A 361 12.80 -4.80 -6.20
N VAL A 362 13.46 -5.79 -6.82
CA VAL A 362 13.20 -6.18 -8.22
C VAL A 362 11.77 -6.70 -8.38
N ARG A 363 11.08 -6.27 -9.44
CA ARG A 363 9.78 -6.76 -9.87
C ARG A 363 9.98 -7.92 -10.85
N PRO A 364 9.89 -9.19 -10.41
CA PRO A 364 10.35 -10.34 -11.20
C PRO A 364 9.61 -10.54 -12.53
N PHE A 365 8.40 -10.01 -12.66
CA PHE A 365 7.55 -10.20 -13.84
C PHE A 365 7.24 -8.90 -14.60
N ALA A 366 7.84 -7.76 -14.22
CA ALA A 366 7.59 -6.48 -14.88
C ALA A 366 7.94 -6.52 -16.38
N TYR A 367 9.02 -7.22 -16.74
CA TYR A 367 9.47 -7.39 -18.12
C TYR A 367 8.38 -7.88 -19.08
N ARG A 368 7.37 -8.63 -18.60
CA ARG A 368 6.27 -9.10 -19.44
C ARG A 368 5.49 -7.93 -20.03
N TYR A 369 5.26 -6.87 -19.25
CA TYR A 369 4.60 -5.66 -19.72
C TYR A 369 5.47 -4.88 -20.72
N ARG A 370 6.79 -4.78 -20.46
CA ARG A 370 7.75 -4.22 -21.43
C ARG A 370 7.67 -4.94 -22.77
N ASP A 371 7.74 -6.26 -22.75
CA ASP A 371 7.73 -7.07 -23.96
C ASP A 371 6.37 -7.00 -24.69
N TYR A 372 5.26 -6.88 -23.94
CA TYR A 372 3.94 -6.59 -24.51
C TYR A 372 3.92 -5.26 -25.26
N VAL A 373 4.47 -4.19 -24.66
CA VAL A 373 4.53 -2.87 -25.32
C VAL A 373 5.36 -2.94 -26.60
N ILE A 374 6.54 -3.57 -26.55
CA ILE A 374 7.42 -3.75 -27.72
C ILE A 374 6.68 -4.50 -28.84
N ARG A 375 6.01 -5.61 -28.53
CA ARG A 375 5.19 -6.35 -29.50
C ARG A 375 4.05 -5.49 -30.05
N ALA A 376 3.33 -4.76 -29.21
CA ALA A 376 2.23 -3.92 -29.64
C ALA A 376 2.64 -2.85 -30.67
N PHE A 377 3.84 -2.27 -30.52
CA PHE A 377 4.39 -1.35 -31.53
C PHE A 377 4.81 -2.07 -32.81
N ASN A 378 5.49 -3.22 -32.71
CA ASN A 378 5.92 -3.99 -33.88
C ASN A 378 4.75 -4.58 -34.69
N ASP A 379 3.66 -4.95 -34.01
CA ASP A 379 2.46 -5.50 -34.63
C ASP A 379 1.51 -4.41 -35.16
N ASP A 380 1.89 -3.14 -35.06
CA ASP A 380 1.06 -1.96 -35.40
C ASP A 380 -0.34 -2.03 -34.75
N LYS A 381 -0.36 -2.35 -33.44
CA LYS A 381 -1.62 -2.51 -32.71
C LYS A 381 -2.39 -1.18 -32.69
N PRO A 382 -3.67 -1.16 -33.10
CA PRO A 382 -4.48 0.06 -33.05
C PRO A 382 -4.45 0.70 -31.65
N TYR A 383 -4.21 2.00 -31.59
CA TYR A 383 -4.00 2.72 -30.33
C TYR A 383 -5.18 2.58 -29.36
N ASP A 384 -6.42 2.62 -29.87
CA ASP A 384 -7.63 2.41 -29.09
C ASP A 384 -7.65 1.02 -28.45
N ARG A 385 -7.21 0.00 -29.19
CA ARG A 385 -7.12 -1.37 -28.70
C ARG A 385 -5.99 -1.52 -27.68
N PHE A 386 -4.82 -0.96 -27.96
CA PHE A 386 -3.67 -0.95 -27.05
C PHE A 386 -4.05 -0.32 -25.70
N LEU A 387 -4.73 0.83 -25.73
CA LEU A 387 -5.18 1.52 -24.53
C LEU A 387 -6.26 0.74 -23.77
N LEU A 388 -7.24 0.17 -24.48
CA LEU A 388 -8.30 -0.63 -23.88
C LEU A 388 -7.75 -1.84 -23.12
N GLU A 389 -6.77 -2.55 -23.71
CA GLU A 389 -6.13 -3.70 -23.07
C GLU A 389 -5.36 -3.30 -21.81
N GLN A 390 -4.74 -2.12 -21.80
CA GLN A 390 -4.01 -1.63 -20.63
C GLN A 390 -4.89 -1.18 -19.48
N ILE A 391 -6.07 -0.62 -19.76
CA ILE A 391 -6.99 -0.11 -18.72
C ILE A 391 -7.93 -1.20 -18.22
N ALA A 392 -8.32 -2.14 -19.08
CA ALA A 392 -9.42 -3.07 -18.79
C ALA A 392 -9.18 -4.50 -19.32
N GLY A 393 -7.94 -4.88 -19.63
CA GLY A 393 -7.62 -6.19 -20.20
C GLY A 393 -8.10 -7.39 -19.37
N ASP A 394 -8.20 -7.24 -18.05
CA ASP A 394 -8.71 -8.24 -17.11
C ASP A 394 -10.25 -8.29 -17.06
N GLU A 395 -10.93 -7.26 -17.56
CA GLU A 395 -12.39 -7.19 -17.71
C GLU A 395 -12.84 -7.60 -19.13
N LEU A 396 -11.91 -7.74 -20.08
CA LEU A 396 -12.23 -8.17 -21.45
C LEU A 396 -12.61 -9.66 -21.55
N PHE A 397 -12.38 -10.45 -20.50
CA PHE A 397 -12.81 -11.85 -20.40
C PHE A 397 -12.75 -12.34 -18.94
N ASP A 398 -13.50 -13.39 -18.61
CA ASP A 398 -13.44 -14.00 -17.27
C ASP A 398 -12.19 -14.88 -17.11
N TYR A 399 -11.07 -14.25 -16.73
CA TYR A 399 -9.82 -14.95 -16.46
C TYR A 399 -9.86 -15.82 -15.20
N ARG A 400 -10.83 -15.60 -14.29
CA ARG A 400 -10.96 -16.37 -13.06
C ARG A 400 -11.61 -17.73 -13.32
N ALA A 401 -12.51 -17.79 -14.31
CA ALA A 401 -13.08 -19.05 -14.79
C ALA A 401 -12.21 -19.75 -15.84
N ALA A 402 -11.36 -19.01 -16.55
CA ALA A 402 -10.52 -19.55 -17.61
C ALA A 402 -9.27 -20.26 -17.05
N LYS A 403 -9.35 -21.58 -16.86
CA LYS A 403 -8.20 -22.42 -16.45
C LYS A 403 -7.06 -22.47 -17.47
N GLU A 404 -7.34 -22.09 -18.72
CA GLU A 404 -6.42 -22.12 -19.86
C GLU A 404 -6.62 -20.88 -20.74
N PRO A 405 -5.94 -19.76 -20.43
CA PRO A 405 -5.99 -18.59 -21.29
C PRO A 405 -5.23 -18.87 -22.60
N THR A 406 -5.80 -18.39 -23.73
CA THR A 406 -5.06 -18.32 -24.99
C THR A 406 -3.94 -17.28 -24.88
N PRO A 407 -2.91 -17.33 -25.75
CA PRO A 407 -1.87 -16.29 -25.79
C PRO A 407 -2.45 -14.88 -25.88
N GLU A 408 -3.49 -14.64 -26.67
CA GLU A 408 -4.11 -13.30 -26.77
C GLU A 408 -4.80 -12.89 -25.46
N ARG A 409 -5.40 -13.84 -24.74
CA ARG A 409 -6.01 -13.57 -23.43
C ARG A 409 -4.95 -13.26 -22.38
N LEU A 410 -3.83 -13.97 -22.41
CA LEU A 410 -2.70 -13.69 -21.53
C LEU A 410 -2.11 -12.31 -21.82
N ASP A 411 -1.99 -11.92 -23.10
CA ASP A 411 -1.48 -10.62 -23.52
C ASP A 411 -2.35 -9.47 -22.98
N LYS A 412 -3.68 -9.63 -22.96
CA LYS A 412 -4.60 -8.66 -22.32
C LYS A 412 -4.37 -8.53 -20.81
N LEU A 413 -4.12 -9.64 -20.11
CA LEU A 413 -3.79 -9.59 -18.68
C LEU A 413 -2.44 -8.91 -18.45
N ILE A 414 -1.43 -9.22 -19.29
CA ILE A 414 -0.13 -8.56 -19.22
C ILE A 414 -0.25 -7.05 -19.47
N ALA A 415 -1.08 -6.64 -20.43
CA ALA A 415 -1.36 -5.24 -20.73
C ALA A 415 -1.86 -4.47 -19.50
N THR A 416 -2.73 -5.06 -18.67
CA THR A 416 -3.19 -4.44 -17.41
C THR A 416 -2.08 -4.17 -16.39
N GLY A 417 -0.88 -4.70 -16.63
CA GLY A 417 0.34 -4.31 -15.94
C GLY A 417 0.64 -2.80 -16.01
N PHE A 418 0.09 -2.08 -17.00
CA PHE A 418 0.10 -0.61 -17.05
C PHE A 418 -0.47 0.01 -15.76
N LEU A 419 -1.55 -0.56 -15.22
CA LEU A 419 -2.14 -0.10 -13.96
C LEU A 419 -1.33 -0.56 -12.74
N ARG A 420 -0.10 -1.06 -12.90
CA ARG A 420 0.79 -1.51 -11.82
C ARG A 420 2.19 -0.91 -11.92
N THR A 421 2.43 0.02 -12.84
CA THR A 421 3.75 0.64 -13.04
C THR A 421 4.08 1.66 -11.96
N ALA A 422 3.07 2.27 -11.32
CA ALA A 422 3.29 3.22 -10.24
C ALA A 422 4.22 2.66 -9.13
N PRO A 423 5.11 3.47 -8.54
CA PRO A 423 6.00 3.05 -7.47
C PRO A 423 5.24 2.58 -6.23
N ASP A 424 5.49 1.35 -5.78
CA ASP A 424 4.83 0.73 -4.63
C ASP A 424 5.89 0.26 -3.62
N GLY A 425 6.14 1.08 -2.61
CA GLY A 425 7.22 0.92 -1.63
C GLY A 425 6.98 -0.16 -0.56
N LEU A 426 6.10 -1.14 -0.80
CA LEU A 426 5.77 -2.23 0.14
C LEU A 426 5.28 -1.74 1.51
N THR A 427 4.76 -0.51 1.59
CA THR A 427 4.40 0.10 2.87
C THR A 427 3.03 -0.37 3.38
N GLN A 428 2.87 -0.35 4.71
CA GLN A 428 1.67 -0.85 5.38
C GLN A 428 0.70 0.26 5.83
N PHE A 429 1.02 1.53 5.61
CA PHE A 429 0.17 2.63 6.06
C PHE A 429 -0.82 3.06 4.97
N VAL A 430 -2.03 3.46 5.38
CA VAL A 430 -3.09 3.90 4.47
C VAL A 430 -2.68 5.13 3.64
N HIS A 431 -1.95 6.07 4.22
CA HIS A 431 -1.52 7.28 3.51
C HIS A 431 -0.58 6.96 2.35
N ASP A 432 0.40 6.07 2.56
CA ASP A 432 1.30 5.63 1.49
C ASP A 432 0.55 4.90 0.36
N ARG A 433 -0.47 4.10 0.70
CA ARG A 433 -1.32 3.41 -0.29
C ARG A 433 -2.16 4.39 -1.10
N LEU A 434 -2.63 5.46 -0.47
CA LEU A 434 -3.29 6.58 -1.14
C LEU A 434 -2.32 7.34 -2.04
N ASP A 435 -1.03 7.43 -1.69
CA ASP A 435 -0.01 7.99 -2.57
C ASP A 435 0.21 7.09 -3.80
N VAL A 436 0.27 5.76 -3.66
CA VAL A 436 0.34 4.85 -4.82
C VAL A 436 -0.85 5.04 -5.75
N LEU A 437 -2.06 5.21 -5.19
CA LEU A 437 -3.27 5.50 -5.97
C LEU A 437 -3.16 6.85 -6.70
N ALA A 438 -2.62 7.87 -6.03
CA ALA A 438 -2.40 9.19 -6.63
C ALA A 438 -1.35 9.12 -7.75
N ASP A 439 -0.25 8.41 -7.54
CA ASP A 439 0.81 8.17 -8.53
C ASP A 439 0.22 7.46 -9.78
N GLN A 440 -0.66 6.47 -9.58
CA GLN A 440 -1.33 5.78 -10.68
C GLN A 440 -2.29 6.69 -11.47
N VAL A 441 -3.03 7.56 -10.78
CA VAL A 441 -3.90 8.57 -11.41
C VAL A 441 -3.07 9.54 -12.24
N GLU A 442 -1.90 9.95 -11.75
CA GLU A 442 -0.99 10.85 -12.45
C GLU A 442 -0.36 10.20 -13.67
N VAL A 443 0.11 8.96 -13.58
CA VAL A 443 0.61 8.18 -14.73
C VAL A 443 -0.45 8.10 -15.82
N LEU A 444 -1.68 7.73 -15.47
CA LEU A 444 -2.76 7.63 -16.46
C LEU A 444 -3.13 8.97 -17.07
N SER A 445 -3.31 10.02 -16.25
CA SER A 445 -3.74 11.33 -16.76
C SER A 445 -2.67 11.95 -17.67
N SER A 446 -1.40 11.85 -17.28
CA SER A 446 -0.30 12.42 -18.04
C SER A 446 0.00 11.62 -19.32
N ALA A 447 0.12 10.29 -19.23
CA ALA A 447 0.51 9.46 -20.36
C ALA A 447 -0.61 9.30 -21.41
N VAL A 448 -1.87 9.26 -20.97
CA VAL A 448 -3.01 8.98 -21.86
C VAL A 448 -3.79 10.23 -22.22
N MET A 449 -4.09 11.08 -21.24
CA MET A 449 -4.93 12.26 -21.46
C MET A 449 -4.11 13.51 -21.82
N GLY A 450 -2.78 13.47 -21.63
CA GLY A 450 -1.90 14.61 -21.88
C GLY A 450 -2.14 15.78 -20.92
N ILE A 451 -2.77 15.53 -19.76
CA ILE A 451 -3.08 16.56 -18.76
C ILE A 451 -2.59 16.13 -17.37
N THR A 452 -2.10 17.08 -16.60
CA THR A 452 -1.72 16.87 -15.21
C THR A 452 -2.90 17.21 -14.31
N VAL A 453 -3.23 16.31 -13.37
CA VAL A 453 -4.35 16.51 -12.43
C VAL A 453 -3.88 16.55 -10.98
N ALA A 454 -2.57 16.51 -10.72
CA ALA A 454 -2.01 16.41 -9.38
C ALA A 454 -2.40 17.59 -8.47
N CYS A 455 -2.50 18.82 -8.99
CA CYS A 455 -2.96 19.97 -8.19
C CYS A 455 -4.39 19.78 -7.67
N ALA A 456 -5.26 19.15 -8.49
CA ALA A 456 -6.65 18.85 -8.16
C ALA A 456 -6.80 17.93 -6.93
N ARG A 457 -5.71 17.30 -6.48
CA ARG A 457 -5.67 16.48 -5.26
C ARG A 457 -5.98 17.30 -4.02
N CYS A 458 -5.40 18.49 -3.88
CA CYS A 458 -5.47 19.28 -2.64
C CYS A 458 -6.45 20.46 -2.72
N HIS A 459 -6.65 21.01 -3.92
CA HIS A 459 -7.55 22.13 -4.21
C HIS A 459 -7.96 22.05 -5.69
N ASP A 460 -8.95 22.82 -6.15
CA ASP A 460 -9.30 22.83 -7.57
C ASP A 460 -8.08 23.18 -8.45
N HIS A 461 -7.99 22.58 -9.64
CA HIS A 461 -6.83 22.78 -10.50
C HIS A 461 -6.62 24.25 -10.86
N LYS A 462 -5.37 24.72 -10.84
CA LYS A 462 -5.05 26.16 -10.90
C LYS A 462 -5.40 26.82 -12.25
N TYR A 463 -5.26 26.08 -13.35
CA TYR A 463 -5.38 26.62 -14.71
C TYR A 463 -6.50 25.94 -15.49
N ASP A 464 -6.49 24.61 -15.51
CA ASP A 464 -7.53 23.81 -16.16
C ASP A 464 -8.82 23.72 -15.34
N PRO A 465 -9.98 23.58 -16.00
CA PRO A 465 -11.31 23.49 -15.37
C PRO A 465 -11.54 22.10 -14.75
N ILE A 466 -10.68 21.70 -13.82
CA ILE A 466 -10.71 20.39 -13.17
C ILE A 466 -10.97 20.59 -11.67
N PRO A 467 -12.23 20.44 -11.22
CA PRO A 467 -12.56 20.51 -9.81
C PRO A 467 -11.91 19.37 -9.02
N GLN A 468 -11.57 19.62 -7.76
CA GLN A 468 -11.07 18.60 -6.84
C GLN A 468 -12.05 17.42 -6.71
N ARG A 469 -13.36 17.71 -6.77
CA ARG A 469 -14.38 16.66 -6.79
C ARG A 469 -14.17 15.68 -7.94
N ASP A 470 -13.87 16.17 -9.14
CA ASP A 470 -13.72 15.33 -10.32
C ASP A 470 -12.40 14.53 -10.27
N TYR A 471 -11.35 15.08 -9.66
CA TYR A 471 -10.15 14.31 -9.32
C TYR A 471 -10.48 13.10 -8.44
N TYR A 472 -11.24 13.30 -7.37
CA TYR A 472 -11.60 12.18 -6.48
C TYR A 472 -12.61 11.21 -7.10
N ARG A 473 -13.51 11.67 -7.98
CA ARG A 473 -14.38 10.78 -8.79
C ARG A 473 -13.56 9.92 -9.74
N PHE A 474 -12.55 10.50 -10.37
CA PHE A 474 -11.65 9.78 -11.25
C PHE A 474 -10.79 8.77 -10.47
N SER A 475 -10.20 9.19 -9.35
CA SER A 475 -9.44 8.31 -8.45
C SER A 475 -10.29 7.14 -7.91
N ALA A 476 -11.59 7.37 -7.66
CA ALA A 476 -12.50 6.33 -7.18
C ALA A 476 -12.65 5.14 -8.15
N ILE A 477 -12.45 5.33 -9.46
CA ILE A 477 -12.46 4.25 -10.46
C ILE A 477 -11.40 3.20 -10.11
N PHE A 478 -10.20 3.65 -9.72
CA PHE A 478 -9.06 2.77 -9.42
C PHE A 478 -9.14 2.14 -8.02
N ARG A 479 -9.93 2.72 -7.11
CA ARG A 479 -10.06 2.22 -5.73
C ARG A 479 -10.60 0.79 -5.65
N ALA A 480 -11.32 0.32 -6.69
CA ALA A 480 -11.73 -1.08 -6.77
C ALA A 480 -10.55 -2.06 -6.94
N ALA A 481 -9.45 -1.62 -7.57
CA ALA A 481 -8.22 -2.39 -7.81
C ALA A 481 -7.07 -2.02 -6.83
N TYR A 482 -7.16 -0.83 -6.25
CA TYR A 482 -6.24 -0.21 -5.31
C TYR A 482 -6.98 0.23 -4.04
N ASP A 483 -7.56 -0.73 -3.32
CA ASP A 483 -8.23 -0.42 -2.06
C ASP A 483 -7.18 -0.15 -0.97
N PRO A 484 -7.03 1.10 -0.47
CA PRO A 484 -6.02 1.42 0.53
C PRO A 484 -6.31 0.76 1.90
N TYR A 485 -7.54 0.30 2.11
CA TYR A 485 -7.98 -0.36 3.35
C TYR A 485 -7.98 -1.88 3.25
N ASP A 486 -8.11 -2.40 2.04
CA ASP A 486 -7.92 -3.81 1.70
C ASP A 486 -6.78 -3.86 0.66
N TRP A 487 -5.55 -3.65 1.10
CA TRP A 487 -4.38 -3.63 0.22
C TRP A 487 -3.80 -5.02 0.00
N ILE A 488 -3.57 -5.41 -1.25
CA ILE A 488 -2.83 -6.66 -1.56
C ILE A 488 -1.36 -6.30 -1.62
N GLU A 489 -0.52 -6.98 -0.84
CA GLU A 489 0.93 -6.76 -0.93
C GLU A 489 1.46 -7.18 -2.30
N PRO A 490 2.41 -6.45 -2.91
CA PRO A 490 2.95 -6.77 -4.23
C PRO A 490 3.36 -8.24 -4.44
N ALA A 491 3.92 -8.89 -3.41
CA ALA A 491 4.28 -10.31 -3.46
C ALA A 491 3.08 -11.25 -3.70
N GLN A 492 1.88 -10.82 -3.35
CA GLN A 492 0.63 -11.58 -3.46
C GLN A 492 -0.18 -11.24 -4.73
N ARG A 493 0.33 -10.35 -5.60
CA ARG A 493 -0.36 -9.89 -6.82
C ARG A 493 -0.07 -10.76 -8.05
N GLN A 494 0.43 -11.97 -7.85
CA GLN A 494 0.83 -12.86 -8.92
C GLN A 494 -0.37 -13.70 -9.38
N LEU A 495 -0.49 -13.89 -10.69
CA LEU A 495 -1.47 -14.79 -11.30
C LEU A 495 -0.71 -15.99 -11.86
N GLU A 496 -1.00 -17.17 -11.31
CA GLU A 496 -0.45 -18.44 -11.81
C GLU A 496 -1.27 -18.95 -13.01
N LEU A 497 -1.19 -18.19 -14.12
CA LEU A 497 -1.89 -18.50 -15.36
C LEU A 497 -0.87 -18.70 -16.48
N ALA A 498 -0.93 -19.86 -17.11
CA ALA A 498 -0.13 -20.20 -18.28
C ALA A 498 -0.92 -21.15 -19.20
N PRO A 499 -0.73 -21.05 -20.53
CA PRO A 499 -1.22 -22.07 -21.47
C PRO A 499 -0.72 -23.47 -21.09
N GLU A 500 -1.50 -24.50 -21.39
CA GLU A 500 -1.13 -25.90 -21.08
C GLU A 500 0.22 -26.29 -21.71
N SER A 501 0.49 -25.83 -22.93
CA SER A 501 1.75 -26.03 -23.62
C SER A 501 2.95 -25.50 -22.84
N GLU A 502 2.84 -24.30 -22.27
CA GLU A 502 3.88 -23.69 -21.45
C GLU A 502 4.05 -24.42 -20.11
N ARG A 503 2.95 -24.79 -19.44
CA ARG A 503 3.01 -25.58 -18.20
C ARG A 503 3.74 -26.90 -18.42
N ARG A 504 3.39 -27.63 -19.48
CA ARG A 504 4.03 -28.90 -19.83
C ARG A 504 5.51 -28.71 -20.19
N ALA A 505 5.86 -27.65 -20.93
CA ALA A 505 7.25 -27.35 -21.25
C ALA A 505 8.05 -27.03 -19.97
N ALA A 506 7.49 -26.24 -19.05
CA ALA A 506 8.09 -25.93 -17.76
C ALA A 506 8.25 -27.17 -16.88
N GLU A 507 7.25 -28.07 -16.83
CA GLU A 507 7.34 -29.32 -16.09
C GLU A 507 8.46 -30.23 -16.61
N LEU A 508 8.58 -30.36 -17.93
CA LEU A 508 9.64 -31.15 -18.58
C LEU A 508 11.03 -30.54 -18.32
N HIS A 509 11.16 -29.22 -18.41
CA HIS A 509 12.40 -28.51 -18.10
C HIS A 509 12.77 -28.67 -16.62
N ASN A 510 11.84 -28.37 -15.71
CA ASN A 510 12.05 -28.48 -14.27
C ASN A 510 12.32 -29.92 -13.83
N ALA A 511 11.81 -30.93 -14.55
CA ALA A 511 12.14 -32.32 -14.29
C ALA A 511 13.63 -32.61 -14.57
N LYS A 512 14.21 -32.03 -15.63
CA LYS A 512 15.65 -32.14 -15.93
C LYS A 512 16.49 -31.43 -14.88
N VAL A 513 16.12 -30.18 -14.56
CA VAL A 513 16.79 -29.40 -13.51
C VAL A 513 16.78 -30.14 -12.17
N ARG A 514 15.63 -30.67 -11.74
CA ARG A 514 15.53 -31.47 -10.52
C ARG A 514 16.43 -32.71 -10.55
N GLN A 515 16.59 -33.37 -11.68
CA GLN A 515 17.51 -34.50 -11.81
C GLN A 515 18.97 -34.06 -11.65
N GLU A 516 19.36 -32.92 -12.21
CA GLU A 516 20.71 -32.35 -12.08
C GLU A 516 21.00 -31.91 -10.64
N VAL A 517 20.07 -31.19 -10.00
CA VAL A 517 20.16 -30.81 -8.59
C VAL A 517 20.29 -32.06 -7.71
N GLN A 518 19.42 -33.05 -7.90
CA GLN A 518 19.47 -34.30 -7.14
C GLN A 518 20.79 -35.05 -7.31
N ARG A 519 21.38 -35.04 -8.52
CA ARG A 519 22.70 -35.63 -8.80
C ARG A 519 23.78 -34.95 -7.97
N TRP A 520 23.82 -33.62 -7.95
CA TRP A 520 24.84 -32.87 -7.20
C TRP A 520 24.62 -32.93 -5.69
N GLU A 521 23.38 -32.94 -5.21
CA GLU A 521 23.08 -33.19 -3.81
C GLU A 521 23.53 -34.59 -3.36
N ASN A 522 23.32 -35.61 -4.20
CA ASN A 522 23.82 -36.95 -3.92
C ASN A 522 25.35 -36.97 -3.85
N ALA A 523 26.03 -36.33 -4.81
CA ALA A 523 27.49 -36.21 -4.80
C ALA A 523 28.01 -35.47 -3.55
N LEU A 524 27.33 -34.41 -3.12
CA LEU A 524 27.65 -33.69 -1.88
C LEU A 524 27.46 -34.59 -0.65
N ARG A 525 26.36 -35.35 -0.59
CA ARG A 525 26.10 -36.31 0.49
C ARG A 525 27.17 -37.41 0.55
N GLU A 526 27.58 -37.94 -0.60
CA GLU A 526 28.64 -38.96 -0.70
C GLU A 526 30.01 -38.41 -0.29
N ALA A 527 30.38 -37.23 -0.79
CA ALA A 527 31.64 -36.56 -0.43
C ALA A 527 31.71 -36.24 1.08
N ALA A 528 30.57 -36.01 1.73
CA ALA A 528 30.49 -35.76 3.17
C ALA A 528 30.75 -37.02 4.03
N LEU A 529 30.55 -38.23 3.50
CA LEU A 529 30.68 -39.49 4.27
C LEU A 529 32.03 -39.69 4.97
N PRO A 530 33.21 -39.53 4.31
CA PRO A 530 34.50 -39.69 4.99
C PRO A 530 34.69 -38.67 6.13
N PHE A 531 34.27 -37.42 5.92
CA PHE A 531 34.38 -36.36 6.93
C PHE A 531 33.42 -36.59 8.10
N ARG A 532 32.21 -37.12 7.84
CA ARG A 532 31.29 -37.56 8.90
C ARG A 532 31.93 -38.65 9.77
N LYS A 533 32.55 -39.66 9.15
CA LYS A 533 33.25 -40.73 9.88
C LYS A 533 34.42 -40.18 10.71
N GLN A 534 35.20 -39.26 10.15
CA GLN A 534 36.31 -38.62 10.85
C GLN A 534 35.83 -37.75 12.03
N LEU A 535 34.75 -36.99 11.87
CA LEU A 535 34.19 -36.19 12.96
C LEU A 535 33.59 -37.08 14.05
N LEU A 536 32.90 -38.15 13.66
CA LEU A 536 32.33 -39.11 14.60
C LEU A 536 33.43 -39.77 15.42
N SER A 537 34.55 -40.17 14.80
CA SER A 537 35.69 -40.75 15.53
C SER A 537 36.33 -39.75 16.52
N GLN A 538 36.45 -38.46 16.15
CA GLN A 538 36.89 -37.40 17.06
C GLN A 538 35.92 -37.18 18.23
N LYS A 539 34.61 -37.24 17.99
CA LYS A 539 33.59 -37.10 19.05
C LYS A 539 33.61 -38.32 19.99
N LEU A 540 33.77 -39.53 19.45
CA LEU A 540 33.86 -40.77 20.23
C LEU A 540 35.13 -40.82 21.09
N SER A 541 36.27 -40.30 20.63
CA SER A 541 37.51 -40.28 21.43
C SER A 541 37.42 -39.39 22.67
N ALA A 542 36.52 -38.40 22.68
CA ALA A 542 36.24 -37.56 23.84
C ALA A 542 35.41 -38.27 24.94
N LEU A 543 34.82 -39.43 24.65
CA LEU A 543 34.11 -40.24 25.66
C LEU A 543 35.06 -41.11 26.48
N PRO A 544 34.69 -41.52 27.71
CA PRO A 544 35.42 -42.52 28.48
C PRO A 544 35.53 -43.86 27.73
N GLU A 545 36.68 -44.52 27.82
CA GLU A 545 37.03 -45.71 27.02
C GLU A 545 35.98 -46.83 27.08
N GLY A 546 35.42 -47.10 28.26
CA GLY A 546 34.41 -48.13 28.46
C GLY A 546 33.05 -47.88 27.80
N VAL A 547 32.79 -46.68 27.26
CA VAL A 547 31.49 -46.30 26.65
C VAL A 547 31.62 -46.04 25.14
N ARG A 548 32.85 -45.97 24.60
CA ARG A 548 33.10 -45.62 23.19
C ARG A 548 32.54 -46.66 22.22
N GLU A 549 32.75 -47.93 22.53
CA GLU A 549 32.32 -49.04 21.67
C GLU A 549 30.81 -49.22 21.72
N ASP A 550 30.19 -49.09 22.89
CA ASP A 550 28.74 -49.18 23.06
C ASP A 550 28.01 -48.08 22.28
N VAL A 551 28.54 -46.85 22.29
CA VAL A 551 27.97 -45.73 21.52
C VAL A 551 28.22 -45.91 20.02
N ARG A 552 29.39 -46.41 19.61
CA ARG A 552 29.67 -46.72 18.19
C ARG A 552 28.70 -47.77 17.67
N GLN A 553 28.55 -48.89 18.37
CA GLN A 553 27.63 -49.97 18.00
C GLN A 553 26.18 -49.51 17.98
N ALA A 554 25.77 -48.67 18.95
CA ALA A 554 24.43 -48.10 18.97
C ALA A 554 24.11 -47.21 17.76
N LEU A 555 25.10 -46.48 17.22
CA LEU A 555 24.95 -45.62 16.04
C LEU A 555 25.03 -46.39 14.71
N GLU A 556 25.77 -47.50 14.66
CA GLU A 556 25.95 -48.33 13.45
C GLU A 556 24.85 -49.39 13.27
N THR A 557 24.24 -49.86 14.37
CA THR A 557 23.16 -50.86 14.31
C THR A 557 21.89 -50.26 13.69
N PRO A 558 21.20 -50.94 12.75
CA PRO A 558 19.91 -50.49 12.22
C PRO A 558 18.88 -50.27 13.34
N PRO A 559 17.98 -49.25 13.25
CA PRO A 559 17.09 -48.88 14.36
C PRO A 559 16.20 -50.03 14.83
N GLU A 560 15.80 -50.88 13.89
CA GLU A 560 14.93 -52.03 14.11
C GLU A 560 15.64 -53.18 14.86
N GLN A 561 16.96 -53.12 14.98
CA GLN A 561 17.81 -54.15 15.59
C GLN A 561 18.51 -53.65 16.86
N CYS A 562 18.26 -52.42 17.29
CA CYS A 562 18.84 -51.86 18.50
C CYS A 562 18.21 -52.47 19.76
N THR A 563 19.03 -52.93 20.70
CA THR A 563 18.57 -53.25 22.07
C THR A 563 18.01 -52.00 22.77
N PRO A 564 17.26 -52.11 23.89
CA PRO A 564 16.78 -50.95 24.63
C PRO A 564 17.90 -49.99 25.06
N ALA A 565 19.06 -50.53 25.45
CA ALA A 565 20.24 -49.74 25.80
C ALA A 565 20.85 -49.02 24.58
N GLN A 566 20.97 -49.72 23.45
CA GLN A 566 21.44 -49.12 22.19
C GLN A 566 20.46 -48.06 21.65
N SER A 567 19.16 -48.26 21.83
CA SER A 567 18.13 -47.30 21.42
C SER A 567 18.27 -45.99 22.18
N TYR A 568 18.47 -46.07 23.51
CA TYR A 568 18.75 -44.90 24.35
C TYR A 568 20.05 -44.18 23.94
N LEU A 569 21.15 -44.93 23.76
CA LEU A 569 22.43 -44.35 23.35
C LEU A 569 22.35 -43.72 21.95
N ARG A 570 21.67 -44.38 21.00
CA ARG A 570 21.45 -43.86 19.66
C ARG A 570 20.66 -42.57 19.69
N GLU A 571 19.58 -42.48 20.46
CA GLU A 571 18.78 -41.27 20.58
C GLU A 571 19.60 -40.13 21.20
N LYS A 572 20.33 -40.43 22.28
CA LYS A 572 21.19 -39.48 22.99
C LYS A 572 22.33 -38.93 22.12
N PHE A 573 22.93 -39.78 21.29
CA PHE A 573 24.08 -39.41 20.43
C PHE A 573 23.71 -39.25 18.95
N ARG A 574 22.41 -39.25 18.60
CA ARG A 574 21.90 -39.04 17.24
C ARG A 574 22.49 -37.80 16.54
N PRO A 575 22.61 -36.63 17.21
CA PRO A 575 23.21 -35.44 16.59
C PRO A 575 24.67 -35.62 16.17
N TRP A 576 25.37 -36.63 16.70
CA TRP A 576 26.76 -36.91 16.32
C TRP A 576 26.84 -37.64 14.98
N ALA A 577 25.85 -38.47 14.65
CA ALA A 577 25.75 -39.17 13.38
C ALA A 577 25.06 -38.34 12.27
N GLU A 578 24.15 -37.44 12.64
CA GLU A 578 23.36 -36.60 11.70
C GLU A 578 24.02 -35.26 11.36
N THR A 579 25.35 -35.16 11.43
CA THR A 579 26.06 -33.89 11.16
C THR A 579 25.81 -33.43 9.71
N THR A 580 25.43 -32.18 9.52
CA THR A 580 25.12 -31.60 8.21
C THR A 580 26.38 -31.30 7.38
N PRO A 581 26.31 -31.26 6.04
CA PRO A 581 27.41 -30.79 5.21
C PRO A 581 27.92 -29.39 5.61
N ALA A 582 27.03 -28.47 5.99
CA ALA A 582 27.42 -27.13 6.45
C ALA A 582 28.32 -27.16 7.70
N GLU A 583 27.99 -28.00 8.68
CA GLU A 583 28.80 -28.19 9.90
C GLU A 583 30.15 -28.84 9.60
N LEU A 584 30.20 -29.79 8.64
CA LEU A 584 31.45 -30.38 8.19
C LEU A 584 32.34 -29.36 7.49
N ALA A 585 31.77 -28.50 6.65
CA ALA A 585 32.49 -27.46 5.92
C ALA A 585 33.10 -26.40 6.86
N GLN A 586 32.50 -26.16 8.02
CA GLN A 586 33.09 -25.29 9.05
C GLN A 586 34.32 -25.91 9.72
N ARG A 587 34.42 -27.24 9.74
CA ARG A 587 35.42 -27.98 10.54
C ARG A 587 36.54 -28.61 9.69
N PHE A 588 36.27 -28.90 8.42
CA PHE A 588 37.21 -29.51 7.49
C PHE A 588 37.41 -28.60 6.26
N PRO A 589 38.53 -27.85 6.19
CA PRO A 589 38.82 -26.97 5.06
C PRO A 589 38.80 -27.68 3.70
N ASP A 590 39.29 -28.93 3.65
CA ASP A 590 39.31 -29.72 2.41
C ASP A 590 37.90 -30.09 1.93
N PHE A 591 36.99 -30.39 2.86
CA PHE A 591 35.59 -30.63 2.54
C PHE A 591 34.87 -29.34 2.12
N LYS A 592 35.23 -28.19 2.72
CA LYS A 592 34.63 -26.89 2.37
C LYS A 592 34.81 -26.58 0.89
N LEU A 593 36.01 -26.75 0.34
CA LEU A 593 36.28 -26.51 -1.08
C LEU A 593 35.42 -27.39 -2.00
N GLN A 594 35.26 -28.67 -1.65
CA GLN A 594 34.41 -29.60 -2.40
C GLN A 594 32.93 -29.25 -2.27
N SER A 595 32.48 -28.93 -1.06
CA SER A 595 31.10 -28.52 -0.76
C SER A 595 30.74 -27.24 -1.52
N ASP A 596 31.63 -26.26 -1.57
CA ASP A 596 31.43 -24.99 -2.29
C ASP A 596 31.40 -25.21 -3.82
N GLU A 597 32.13 -26.20 -4.35
CA GLU A 597 32.02 -26.59 -5.76
C GLU A 597 30.68 -27.26 -6.06
N PHE A 598 30.24 -28.21 -5.24
CA PHE A 598 28.93 -28.85 -5.43
C PHE A 598 27.78 -27.86 -5.26
N GLN A 599 27.86 -26.96 -4.29
CA GLN A 599 26.85 -25.92 -4.09
C GLN A 599 26.75 -25.00 -5.30
N ARG A 600 27.89 -24.57 -5.87
CA ARG A 600 27.89 -23.78 -7.12
C ARG A 600 27.24 -24.51 -8.30
N LYS A 601 27.39 -25.83 -8.39
CA LYS A 601 26.74 -26.64 -9.44
C LYS A 601 25.25 -26.84 -9.19
N ILE A 602 24.83 -26.91 -7.93
CA ILE A 602 23.42 -26.92 -7.53
C ILE A 602 22.78 -25.58 -7.85
N ASP A 603 23.43 -24.47 -7.51
CA ASP A 603 22.90 -23.12 -7.74
C ASP A 603 22.88 -22.73 -9.23
N ALA A 604 23.76 -23.33 -10.04
CA ALA A 604 23.82 -23.11 -11.49
C ALA A 604 22.81 -23.94 -12.29
N ALA A 605 22.30 -25.03 -11.71
CA ALA A 605 21.27 -25.89 -12.31
C ALA A 605 19.88 -25.33 -11.97
#